data_AF-A0A964P6J5-F1
#
_entry.id   AF-A0A964P6J5-F1
#
_cell.length_a   1.000
_cell.length_b   1.000
_cell.length_c   1.000
_cell.angle_alpha   90.00
_cell.angle_beta   90.00
_cell.angle_gamma   90.00
#
_symmetry.space_group_name_H-M   'P 1'
#
loop_
_entity.id
_entity.type
_entity.pdbx_description
1 polymer ?
#
loop_
_entity_poly.entity_id
_entity_poly.type
_entity_poly.pdbx_seq_one_letter_code
_entity_poly.pdbx_strand_id
1 'polypeptide(L)'
;MKALRFLLVGTTVLFASAVPALAQRVEVQPIQIRPGLQADVPLLTAEAVEKLKFTNEQKDKYAKVETDYKEKNKAVQDKFRADIQGVRDREKYKDAIEKQQTYSKKAREDSLAKVEPILTADQKTVFAQVKQDQPQPRPGIGGVRPVQIGGGIGQVLPAGVQQRLQLTDEQKKQIEAIQKEVEAKVLKVLTDDQKKQLEQMKKGIIIRPRPVDPAQPNLLPRRPVNPQPAVEPKKN
;
A
#
# COMPACT_ATOMS: atom_id res chain seq x y z
N MET A 1 47.62 1.92 29.98
CA MET A 1 47.75 2.90 28.88
C MET A 1 48.59 2.27 27.77
N LYS A 2 48.00 1.83 26.66
CA LYS A 2 48.74 1.39 25.46
C LYS A 2 48.13 2.08 24.25
N ALA A 3 48.90 3.01 23.69
CA ALA A 3 48.54 3.80 22.52
C ALA A 3 48.80 2.99 21.25
N LEU A 4 47.79 2.87 20.39
CA LEU A 4 47.91 2.25 19.07
C LEU A 4 47.71 3.35 18.02
N ARG A 5 48.82 3.76 17.40
CA ARG A 5 48.83 4.70 16.26
C ARG A 5 48.48 3.91 15.00
N PHE A 6 47.36 4.25 14.36
CA PHE A 6 47.03 3.78 13.01
C PHE A 6 47.45 4.85 11.99
N LEU A 7 48.27 4.41 11.03
CA LEU A 7 48.86 5.20 9.96
C LEU A 7 47.89 5.24 8.78
N LEU A 8 47.52 6.45 8.35
CA LEU A 8 46.62 6.72 7.24
C LEU A 8 47.45 6.71 5.93
N VAL A 9 47.19 5.78 5.01
CA VAL A 9 47.78 5.80 3.65
C VAL A 9 46.66 6.12 2.66
N GLY A 10 46.71 7.34 2.12
CA GLY A 10 45.83 7.83 1.08
C GLY A 10 46.19 7.24 -0.29
N THR A 11 45.19 6.75 -1.01
CA THR A 11 45.32 6.30 -2.40
C THR A 11 44.44 7.17 -3.27
N THR A 12 45.06 8.00 -4.09
CA THR A 12 44.41 8.91 -5.04
C THR A 12 44.12 8.15 -6.33
N VAL A 13 42.85 8.00 -6.70
CA VAL A 13 42.45 7.40 -7.99
C VAL A 13 42.04 8.52 -8.95
N LEU A 14 42.83 8.69 -10.02
CA LEU A 14 42.52 9.53 -11.18
C LEU A 14 41.53 8.78 -12.09
N PHE A 15 40.31 9.30 -12.24
CA PHE A 15 39.35 8.82 -13.24
C PHE A 15 39.38 9.71 -14.48
N ALA A 16 39.77 9.13 -15.62
CA ALA A 16 39.65 9.74 -16.94
C ALA A 16 38.22 9.55 -17.47
N SER A 17 37.56 10.63 -17.85
CA SER A 17 36.22 10.63 -18.46
C SER A 17 36.32 10.57 -19.98
N ALA A 18 35.98 9.42 -20.56
CA ALA A 18 35.65 9.31 -21.97
C ALA A 18 34.12 9.25 -22.11
N VAL A 19 33.55 10.18 -22.88
CA VAL A 19 32.11 10.25 -23.20
C VAL A 19 31.87 9.50 -24.51
N PRO A 20 31.26 8.30 -24.52
CA PRO A 20 30.85 7.68 -25.77
C PRO A 20 29.54 8.30 -26.28
N ALA A 21 29.49 8.53 -27.59
CA ALA A 21 28.33 9.03 -28.30
C ALA A 21 27.14 8.06 -28.19
N LEU A 22 26.01 8.57 -27.69
CA LEU A 22 24.76 7.84 -27.49
C LEU A 22 24.02 7.61 -28.81
N ALA A 23 24.10 6.39 -29.33
CA ALA A 23 23.06 5.85 -30.20
C ALA A 23 21.84 5.51 -29.34
N GLN A 24 20.74 6.26 -29.48
CA GLN A 24 19.49 6.01 -28.76
C GLN A 24 18.77 4.79 -29.33
N ARG A 25 19.21 3.60 -28.90
CA ARG A 25 18.40 2.39 -28.99
C ARG A 25 17.31 2.52 -27.93
N VAL A 26 16.04 2.53 -28.34
CA VAL A 26 14.89 2.42 -27.43
C VAL A 26 14.87 0.98 -26.89
N GLU A 27 15.74 0.72 -25.91
CA GLU A 27 15.63 -0.46 -25.07
C GLU A 27 14.43 -0.24 -24.15
N VAL A 28 13.39 -1.04 -24.35
CA VAL A 28 12.28 -1.15 -23.41
C VAL A 28 12.89 -1.67 -22.11
N GLN A 29 13.22 -0.76 -21.19
CA GLN A 29 13.75 -1.16 -19.90
C GLN A 29 12.71 -2.08 -19.25
N PRO A 30 13.11 -3.29 -18.81
CA PRO A 30 12.20 -4.15 -18.07
C PRO A 30 11.65 -3.33 -16.91
N ILE A 31 10.33 -3.36 -16.71
CA ILE A 31 9.67 -2.72 -15.58
C ILE A 31 10.38 -3.23 -14.33
N GLN A 32 11.27 -2.42 -13.76
CA GLN A 32 11.92 -2.74 -12.51
C GLN A 32 10.83 -2.65 -11.46
N ILE A 33 10.22 -3.78 -11.14
CA ILE A 33 9.33 -3.91 -9.99
C ILE A 33 10.16 -3.45 -8.80
N ARG A 34 9.87 -2.24 -8.29
CA ARG A 34 10.63 -1.64 -7.20
C ARG A 34 10.72 -2.66 -6.07
N PRO A 35 11.92 -3.01 -5.57
CA PRO A 35 12.13 -4.00 -4.51
C PRO A 35 11.62 -3.55 -3.11
N GLY A 36 10.61 -2.68 -3.07
CA GLY A 36 10.05 -2.08 -1.86
C GLY A 36 8.74 -2.70 -1.38
N LEU A 37 8.40 -3.93 -1.78
CA LEU A 37 7.24 -4.64 -1.22
C LEU A 37 7.54 -5.14 0.21
N GLN A 38 7.75 -4.17 1.11
CA GLN A 38 7.79 -4.23 2.57
C GLN A 38 8.09 -5.62 3.17
N ALA A 39 9.33 -6.09 3.02
CA ALA A 39 9.81 -7.30 3.70
C ALA A 39 10.01 -7.11 5.22
N ASP A 40 10.11 -5.86 5.67
CA ASP A 40 10.54 -5.53 7.03
C ASP A 40 9.41 -4.87 7.83
N VAL A 41 8.21 -5.48 7.82
CA VAL A 41 7.15 -5.10 8.74
C VAL A 41 7.47 -5.76 10.09
N PRO A 42 7.78 -4.99 11.15
CA PRO A 42 8.12 -5.59 12.44
C PRO A 42 6.88 -6.24 13.08
N LEU A 43 7.10 -7.26 13.92
CA LEU A 43 6.02 -8.00 14.59
C LEU A 43 5.17 -7.07 15.48
N LEU A 44 5.83 -6.18 16.22
CA LEU A 44 5.23 -5.06 16.96
C LEU A 44 5.82 -3.75 16.45
N THR A 45 5.04 -2.66 16.51
CA THR A 45 5.58 -1.34 16.20
C THR A 45 6.58 -0.91 17.27
N ALA A 46 7.55 -0.04 16.93
CA ALA A 46 8.51 0.48 17.91
C ALA A 46 7.79 1.11 19.13
N GLU A 47 6.73 1.87 18.88
CA GLU A 47 5.88 2.46 19.92
C GLU A 47 5.25 1.41 20.84
N ALA A 48 4.83 0.26 20.30
CA ALA A 48 4.28 -0.82 21.11
C ALA A 48 5.35 -1.49 21.98
N VAL A 49 6.55 -1.70 21.44
CA VAL A 49 7.70 -2.25 22.18
C VAL A 49 8.08 -1.32 23.34
N GLU A 50 8.07 -0.01 23.12
CA GLU A 50 8.29 1.00 24.16
C GLU A 50 7.21 0.99 25.23
N LYS A 51 5.92 0.93 24.83
CA LYS A 51 4.78 0.85 25.77
C LYS A 51 4.82 -0.38 26.66
N LEU A 52 5.31 -1.52 26.14
CA LEU A 52 5.42 -2.77 26.89
C LEU A 52 6.56 -2.77 27.93
N LYS A 53 7.51 -1.83 27.84
CA LYS A 53 8.62 -1.69 28.80
C LYS A 53 9.31 -3.03 29.12
N PHE A 54 9.71 -3.77 28.08
CA PHE A 54 10.39 -5.06 28.26
C PHE A 54 11.63 -4.97 29.14
N THR A 55 11.82 -5.95 30.02
CA THR A 55 13.10 -6.18 30.72
C THR A 55 14.18 -6.62 29.71
N ASN A 56 15.45 -6.55 30.09
CA ASN A 56 16.54 -6.98 29.20
C ASN A 56 16.39 -8.45 28.76
N GLU A 57 16.02 -9.33 29.69
CA GLU A 57 15.75 -10.75 29.36
C GLU A 57 14.55 -10.94 28.43
N GLN A 58 13.49 -10.14 28.60
CA GLN A 58 12.33 -10.17 27.71
C GLN A 58 12.68 -9.67 26.30
N LYS A 59 13.53 -8.64 26.19
CA LYS A 59 14.02 -8.14 24.90
C LYS A 59 14.80 -9.21 24.13
N ASP A 60 15.65 -9.97 24.81
CA ASP A 60 16.41 -11.05 24.17
C ASP A 60 15.48 -12.18 23.66
N LYS A 61 14.47 -12.55 24.46
CA LYS A 61 13.45 -13.54 24.04
C LYS A 61 12.60 -13.00 22.89
N TYR A 62 12.19 -11.74 22.96
CA TYR A 62 11.43 -11.07 21.90
C TYR A 62 12.21 -11.01 20.58
N ALA A 63 13.51 -10.66 20.63
CA ALA A 63 14.37 -10.60 19.45
C ALA A 63 14.49 -11.96 18.74
N LYS A 64 14.52 -13.07 19.49
CA LYS A 64 14.46 -14.42 18.90
C LYS A 64 13.13 -14.67 18.19
N VAL A 65 12.00 -14.31 18.81
CA VAL A 65 10.67 -14.43 18.19
C VAL A 65 10.54 -13.54 16.96
N GLU A 66 11.10 -12.34 16.99
CA GLU A 66 11.11 -11.43 15.85
C GLU A 66 11.95 -11.98 14.69
N THR A 67 13.10 -12.59 14.98
CA THR A 67 13.96 -13.22 13.97
C THR A 67 13.23 -14.40 13.31
N ASP A 68 12.64 -15.31 14.09
CA ASP A 68 11.80 -16.41 13.60
C ASP A 68 10.66 -15.88 12.69
N TYR A 69 10.00 -14.79 13.11
CA TYR A 69 8.93 -14.16 12.35
C TYR A 69 9.42 -13.59 11.02
N LYS A 70 10.57 -12.90 11.01
CA LYS A 70 11.17 -12.35 9.78
C LYS A 70 11.53 -13.46 8.80
N GLU A 71 12.08 -14.57 9.28
CA GLU A 71 12.38 -15.74 8.43
C GLU A 71 11.11 -16.35 7.84
N LYS A 72 10.07 -16.56 8.66
CA LYS A 72 8.75 -17.04 8.17
C LYS A 72 8.16 -16.08 7.14
N ASN A 73 8.18 -14.78 7.40
CA ASN A 73 7.60 -13.79 6.50
C ASN A 73 8.38 -13.73 5.17
N LYS A 74 9.72 -13.84 5.22
CA LYS A 74 10.56 -13.96 4.02
C LYS A 74 10.21 -15.21 3.22
N ALA A 75 10.05 -16.37 3.86
CA ALA A 75 9.65 -17.60 3.18
C ALA A 75 8.26 -17.48 2.52
N VAL A 76 7.31 -16.78 3.16
CA VAL A 76 6.00 -16.48 2.56
C VAL A 76 6.14 -15.56 1.36
N GLN A 77 6.99 -14.55 1.42
CA GLN A 77 7.27 -13.64 0.30
C GLN A 77 7.94 -14.35 -0.87
N ASP A 78 8.92 -15.21 -0.61
CA ASP A 78 9.62 -15.97 -1.65
C ASP A 78 8.65 -16.93 -2.36
N LYS A 79 7.77 -17.60 -1.60
CA LYS A 79 6.67 -18.40 -2.17
C LYS A 79 5.71 -17.57 -3.00
N PHE A 80 5.25 -16.43 -2.49
CA PHE A 80 4.37 -15.53 -3.25
C PHE A 80 5.03 -15.06 -4.54
N ARG A 81 6.31 -14.66 -4.50
CA ARG A 81 7.07 -14.24 -5.68
C ARG A 81 7.15 -15.37 -6.71
N ALA A 82 7.41 -16.60 -6.28
CA ALA A 82 7.41 -17.76 -7.15
C ALA A 82 6.03 -18.04 -7.77
N ASP A 83 4.97 -17.97 -6.96
CA ASP A 83 3.59 -18.21 -7.39
C ASP A 83 3.09 -17.19 -8.42
N ILE A 84 3.55 -15.93 -8.36
CA ILE A 84 3.16 -14.89 -9.33
C ILE A 84 4.12 -14.76 -10.52
N GLN A 85 5.27 -15.44 -10.49
CA GLN A 85 6.27 -15.31 -11.55
C GLN A 85 5.71 -15.86 -12.87
N GLY A 86 5.55 -14.97 -13.86
CA GLY A 86 5.00 -15.34 -15.17
C GLY A 86 3.49 -15.54 -15.21
N VAL A 87 2.77 -15.31 -14.10
CA VAL A 87 1.31 -15.39 -14.07
C VAL A 87 0.70 -14.20 -14.80
N ARG A 88 0.02 -14.47 -15.93
CA ARG A 88 -0.83 -13.50 -16.64
C ARG A 88 -2.32 -13.66 -16.30
N ASP A 89 -2.67 -14.79 -15.71
CA ASP A 89 -4.03 -15.12 -15.32
C ASP A 89 -4.44 -14.35 -14.07
N ARG A 90 -5.54 -13.60 -14.20
CA ARG A 90 -6.03 -12.73 -13.12
C ARG A 90 -6.55 -13.51 -11.91
N GLU A 91 -7.11 -14.69 -12.11
CA GLU A 91 -7.64 -15.53 -11.03
C GLU A 91 -6.49 -16.15 -10.25
N LYS A 92 -5.50 -16.73 -10.93
CA LYS A 92 -4.29 -17.27 -10.28
C LYS A 92 -3.55 -16.20 -9.47
N TYR A 93 -3.50 -14.97 -9.97
CA TYR A 93 -2.90 -13.85 -9.24
C TYR A 93 -3.68 -13.50 -7.97
N LYS A 94 -5.02 -13.53 -8.01
CA LYS A 94 -5.86 -13.32 -6.81
C LYS A 94 -5.64 -14.44 -5.78
N ASP A 95 -5.61 -15.69 -6.22
CA ASP A 95 -5.38 -16.84 -5.34
C ASP A 95 -4.01 -16.75 -4.66
N ALA A 96 -2.97 -16.36 -5.41
CA ALA A 96 -1.64 -16.15 -4.84
C ALA A 96 -1.64 -15.05 -3.76
N ILE A 97 -2.39 -13.95 -3.98
CA ILE A 97 -2.53 -12.88 -2.98
C ILE A 97 -3.26 -13.40 -1.73
N GLU A 98 -4.36 -14.15 -1.90
CA GLU A 98 -5.13 -14.68 -0.77
C GLU A 98 -4.30 -15.66 0.06
N LYS A 99 -3.54 -16.55 -0.61
CA LYS A 99 -2.57 -17.44 0.04
C LYS A 99 -1.51 -16.67 0.80
N GLN A 100 -0.90 -15.64 0.18
CA GLN A 100 0.09 -14.79 0.83
C GLN A 100 -0.48 -14.15 2.10
N GLN A 101 -1.68 -13.56 2.02
CA GLN A 101 -2.35 -12.93 3.17
C GLN A 101 -2.58 -13.95 4.30
N THR A 102 -3.03 -15.15 3.96
CA THR A 102 -3.32 -16.22 4.93
C THR A 102 -2.04 -16.69 5.61
N TYR A 103 -0.99 -16.95 4.85
CA TYR A 103 0.30 -17.37 5.40
C TYR A 103 0.96 -16.29 6.25
N SER A 104 0.95 -15.03 5.80
CA SER A 104 1.48 -13.91 6.60
C SER A 104 0.68 -13.70 7.88
N LYS A 105 -0.65 -13.81 7.83
CA LYS A 105 -1.51 -13.71 9.03
C LYS A 105 -1.17 -14.82 10.03
N LYS A 106 -1.11 -16.07 9.57
CA LYS A 106 -0.77 -17.22 10.42
C LYS A 106 0.64 -17.09 11.01
N ALA A 107 1.65 -16.71 10.21
CA ALA A 107 3.01 -16.51 10.69
C ALA A 107 3.08 -15.45 11.80
N ARG A 108 2.28 -14.38 11.67
CA ARG A 108 2.16 -13.34 12.70
C ARG A 108 1.45 -13.85 13.94
N GLU A 109 0.30 -14.53 13.80
CA GLU A 109 -0.46 -15.09 14.93
C GLU A 109 0.38 -16.11 15.73
N ASP A 110 1.08 -17.02 15.05
CA ASP A 110 2.01 -17.97 15.68
C ASP A 110 3.10 -17.25 16.48
N SER A 111 3.64 -16.16 15.93
CA SER A 111 4.72 -15.41 16.56
C SER A 111 4.21 -14.58 17.73
N LEU A 112 3.02 -13.98 17.63
CA LEU A 112 2.37 -13.28 18.75
C LEU A 112 2.05 -14.26 19.90
N ALA A 113 1.61 -15.48 19.60
CA ALA A 113 1.39 -16.51 20.60
C ALA A 113 2.68 -16.90 21.35
N LYS A 114 3.85 -16.84 20.69
CA LYS A 114 5.16 -17.00 21.35
C LYS A 114 5.56 -15.81 22.22
N VAL A 115 5.02 -14.61 21.95
CA VAL A 115 5.26 -13.41 22.78
C VAL A 115 4.42 -13.46 24.06
N GLU A 116 3.18 -13.94 24.03
CA GLU A 116 2.30 -13.97 25.21
C GLU A 116 2.91 -14.62 26.48
N PRO A 117 3.65 -15.75 26.43
CA PRO A 117 4.26 -16.34 27.63
C PRO A 117 5.48 -15.57 28.15
N ILE A 118 6.09 -14.66 27.37
CA ILE A 118 7.22 -13.85 27.86
C ILE A 118 6.75 -12.59 28.61
N LEU A 119 5.45 -12.26 28.53
CA LEU A 119 4.85 -11.06 29.14
C LEU A 119 4.40 -11.29 30.59
N THR A 120 4.53 -10.26 31.41
CA THR A 120 3.87 -10.18 32.72
C THR A 120 2.36 -9.95 32.57
N ALA A 121 1.59 -10.10 33.66
CA ALA A 121 0.15 -9.88 33.65
C ALA A 121 -0.22 -8.47 33.15
N ASP A 122 0.45 -7.43 33.65
CA ASP A 122 0.19 -6.03 33.25
C ASP A 122 0.54 -5.78 31.77
N GLN A 123 1.64 -6.37 31.31
CA GLN A 123 2.07 -6.26 29.91
C GLN A 123 1.09 -6.94 28.95
N LYS A 124 0.44 -8.03 29.35
CA LYS A 124 -0.58 -8.70 28.51
C LYS A 124 -1.77 -7.80 28.21
N THR A 125 -2.16 -6.95 29.15
CA THR A 125 -3.24 -5.97 28.96
C THR A 125 -2.85 -4.92 27.91
N VAL A 126 -1.65 -4.36 28.02
CA VAL A 126 -1.10 -3.41 27.03
C VAL A 126 -0.92 -4.08 25.67
N PHE A 127 -0.47 -5.34 25.65
CA PHE A 127 -0.29 -6.12 24.44
C PHE A 127 -1.60 -6.41 23.73
N ALA A 128 -2.68 -6.71 24.45
CA ALA A 128 -4.01 -6.90 23.87
C ALA A 128 -4.53 -5.61 23.21
N GLN A 129 -4.32 -4.46 23.85
CA GLN A 129 -4.66 -3.15 23.28
C GLN A 129 -3.83 -2.86 22.03
N VAL A 130 -2.52 -3.10 22.09
CA VAL A 130 -1.62 -2.96 20.93
C VAL A 130 -2.05 -3.87 19.77
N LYS A 131 -2.46 -5.12 20.02
CA LYS A 131 -2.97 -6.04 18.98
C LYS A 131 -4.21 -5.49 18.28
N GLN A 132 -5.05 -4.77 19.01
CA GLN A 132 -6.26 -4.14 18.48
C GLN A 132 -5.95 -2.85 17.68
N ASP A 133 -5.00 -2.04 18.17
CA ASP A 133 -4.60 -0.78 17.56
C ASP A 133 -3.67 -0.96 16.36
N GLN A 134 -2.96 -2.10 16.28
CA GLN A 134 -2.08 -2.38 15.16
C GLN A 134 -2.92 -2.36 13.88
N PRO A 135 -2.52 -1.59 12.86
CA PRO A 135 -3.22 -1.59 11.59
C PRO A 135 -3.21 -3.02 11.06
N GLN A 136 -4.37 -3.67 11.13
CA GLN A 136 -4.60 -4.94 10.48
C GLN A 136 -4.18 -4.73 9.02
N PRO A 137 -3.38 -5.62 8.42
CA PRO A 137 -3.06 -5.55 7.01
C PRO A 137 -4.39 -5.45 6.28
N ARG A 138 -4.76 -4.23 5.86
CA ARG A 138 -6.07 -4.02 5.22
C ARG A 138 -6.03 -4.90 4.00
N PRO A 139 -6.97 -5.85 3.83
CA PRO A 139 -6.96 -6.82 2.74
C PRO A 139 -6.62 -6.09 1.45
N GLY A 140 -5.41 -6.34 0.97
CA GLY A 140 -4.75 -5.51 -0.03
C GLY A 140 -5.54 -5.57 -1.32
N ILE A 141 -6.22 -4.47 -1.59
CA ILE A 141 -6.93 -4.16 -2.82
C ILE A 141 -5.88 -3.93 -3.91
N GLY A 142 -5.34 -5.03 -4.43
CA GLY A 142 -4.45 -5.07 -5.59
C GLY A 142 -5.19 -4.93 -6.93
N GLY A 143 -6.50 -4.72 -6.90
CA GLY A 143 -7.21 -4.14 -8.03
C GLY A 143 -7.57 -2.74 -7.63
N VAL A 144 -7.17 -1.73 -8.41
CA VAL A 144 -7.77 -0.38 -8.43
C VAL A 144 -9.21 -0.48 -7.92
N ARG A 145 -9.45 -0.27 -6.61
CA ARG A 145 -10.81 0.06 -6.23
C ARG A 145 -10.99 1.42 -6.89
N PRO A 146 -12.01 1.59 -7.75
CA PRO A 146 -12.37 2.93 -8.18
C PRO A 146 -12.42 3.71 -6.88
N VAL A 147 -11.58 4.76 -6.78
CA VAL A 147 -11.39 5.54 -5.56
C VAL A 147 -12.77 5.63 -4.92
N GLN A 148 -13.01 4.83 -3.89
CA GLN A 148 -14.26 4.94 -3.18
C GLN A 148 -13.90 6.13 -2.31
N ILE A 149 -14.09 7.31 -2.90
CA ILE A 149 -14.25 8.58 -2.25
C ILE A 149 -15.49 8.37 -1.37
N GLY A 150 -15.30 7.56 -0.32
CA GLY A 150 -16.23 7.29 0.75
C GLY A 150 -16.07 8.33 1.85
N GLY A 151 -15.32 9.40 1.58
CA GLY A 151 -15.72 10.68 2.11
C GLY A 151 -16.92 11.12 1.30
N GLY A 152 -18.10 11.15 1.92
CA GLY A 152 -19.26 11.76 1.28
C GLY A 152 -18.86 13.09 0.65
N ILE A 153 -19.45 13.43 -0.49
CA ILE A 153 -19.21 14.71 -1.16
C ILE A 153 -19.33 15.82 -0.09
N GLY A 154 -18.20 16.45 0.22
CA GLY A 154 -18.13 17.50 1.23
C GLY A 154 -17.45 17.14 2.55
N GLN A 155 -16.86 15.96 2.75
CA GLN A 155 -16.10 15.69 4.00
C GLN A 155 -14.88 16.63 4.11
N VAL A 156 -14.98 17.63 4.99
CA VAL A 156 -13.97 18.70 5.19
C VAL A 156 -12.62 18.13 5.60
N LEU A 157 -12.63 17.11 6.46
CA LEU A 157 -11.42 16.39 6.86
C LEU A 157 -11.68 14.87 6.87
N PRO A 158 -10.95 14.07 6.07
CA PRO A 158 -11.09 12.61 6.10
C PRO A 158 -10.78 12.04 7.48
N ALA A 159 -11.49 11.00 7.91
CA ALA A 159 -11.31 10.38 9.23
C ALA A 159 -9.86 9.95 9.51
N GLY A 160 -9.15 9.46 8.49
CA GLY A 160 -7.74 9.09 8.62
C GLY A 160 -6.80 10.27 8.89
N VAL A 161 -7.17 11.48 8.46
CA VAL A 161 -6.43 12.71 8.78
C VAL A 161 -6.75 13.17 10.20
N GLN A 162 -8.01 13.09 10.61
CA GLN A 162 -8.43 13.45 11.98
C GLN A 162 -7.69 12.61 13.03
N GLN A 163 -7.52 11.31 12.79
CA GLN A 163 -6.75 10.42 13.68
C GLN A 163 -5.27 10.79 13.76
N ARG A 164 -4.66 11.19 12.64
CA ARG A 164 -3.23 11.58 12.60
C ARG A 164 -2.96 12.90 13.28
N LEU A 165 -3.92 13.82 13.26
CA LEU A 165 -3.82 15.12 13.92
C LEU A 165 -4.15 15.07 15.41
N GLN A 166 -4.56 13.92 15.94
CA GLN A 166 -4.89 13.72 17.37
C GLN A 166 -5.83 14.81 17.91
N LEU A 167 -6.88 15.13 17.14
CA LEU A 167 -7.78 16.22 17.48
C LEU A 167 -8.50 15.99 18.82
N THR A 168 -8.64 17.05 19.61
CA THR A 168 -9.43 17.02 20.85
C THR A 168 -10.92 16.89 20.54
N ASP A 169 -11.72 16.55 21.55
CA ASP A 169 -13.17 16.37 21.35
C ASP A 169 -13.87 17.69 21.01
N GLU A 170 -13.36 18.83 21.50
CA GLU A 170 -13.83 20.16 21.09
C GLU A 170 -13.52 20.43 19.62
N GLN A 171 -12.31 20.09 19.15
CA GLN A 171 -11.91 20.27 17.75
C GLN A 171 -12.74 19.38 16.81
N LYS A 172 -13.03 18.13 17.19
CA LYS A 172 -13.92 17.26 16.43
C LYS A 172 -15.32 17.84 16.30
N LYS A 173 -15.87 18.40 17.39
CA LYS A 173 -17.18 19.10 17.36
C LYS A 173 -17.16 20.31 16.42
N GLN A 174 -16.08 21.10 16.42
CA GLN A 174 -15.93 22.22 15.48
C GLN A 174 -15.88 21.76 14.03
N ILE A 175 -15.15 20.69 13.72
CA ILE A 175 -15.11 20.10 12.37
C ILE A 175 -16.50 19.60 11.96
N GLU A 176 -17.25 18.98 12.86
CA GLU A 176 -18.62 18.54 12.58
C GLU A 176 -19.58 19.71 12.33
N ALA A 177 -19.41 20.83 13.05
CA ALA A 177 -20.19 22.04 12.82
C ALA A 177 -19.87 22.65 11.45
N ILE A 178 -18.58 22.77 11.09
CA ILE A 178 -18.13 23.25 9.78
C ILE A 178 -18.66 22.33 8.67
N GLN A 179 -18.62 21.01 8.87
CA GLN A 179 -19.17 20.02 7.95
C GLN A 179 -20.64 20.28 7.65
N LYS A 180 -21.47 20.48 8.69
CA LYS A 180 -22.91 20.78 8.55
C LYS A 180 -23.15 22.12 7.85
N GLU A 181 -22.36 23.14 8.16
CA GLU A 181 -22.47 24.45 7.53
C GLU A 181 -22.11 24.39 6.03
N VAL A 182 -21.04 23.69 5.67
CA VAL A 182 -20.64 23.46 4.28
C VAL A 182 -21.72 22.67 3.55
N GLU A 183 -22.26 21.60 4.14
CA GLU A 183 -23.36 20.85 3.53
C GLU A 183 -24.61 21.72 3.32
N ALA A 184 -24.98 22.56 4.28
CA ALA A 184 -26.09 23.48 4.14
C ALA A 184 -25.87 24.52 3.03
N LYS A 185 -24.65 25.07 2.91
CA LYS A 185 -24.29 26.01 1.84
C LYS A 185 -24.31 25.33 0.46
N VAL A 186 -23.77 24.12 0.36
CA VAL A 186 -23.81 23.33 -0.88
C VAL A 186 -25.25 23.04 -1.28
N LEU A 187 -26.11 22.60 -0.37
CA LEU A 187 -27.53 22.35 -0.66
C LEU A 187 -28.28 23.59 -1.12
N LYS A 188 -27.92 24.80 -0.67
CA LYS A 188 -28.54 26.05 -1.14
C LYS A 188 -28.15 26.44 -2.56
N VAL A 189 -26.95 26.06 -3.01
CA VAL A 189 -26.44 26.40 -4.35
C VAL A 189 -26.90 25.38 -5.41
N LEU A 190 -27.16 24.14 -5.00
CA LEU A 190 -27.61 23.09 -5.91
C LEU A 190 -29.08 23.26 -6.31
N THR A 191 -29.38 22.94 -7.57
CA THR A 191 -30.76 22.84 -8.06
C THR A 191 -31.45 21.60 -7.48
N ASP A 192 -32.79 21.55 -7.53
CA ASP A 192 -33.54 20.41 -6.96
C ASP A 192 -33.21 19.07 -7.63
N ASP A 193 -32.94 19.08 -8.94
CA ASP A 193 -32.46 17.89 -9.66
C ASP A 193 -31.08 17.44 -9.19
N GLN A 194 -30.16 18.37 -8.92
CA GLN A 194 -28.83 18.06 -8.41
C GLN A 194 -28.88 17.55 -6.96
N LYS A 195 -29.77 18.09 -6.11
CA LYS A 195 -30.00 17.57 -4.75
C LYS A 195 -30.47 16.12 -4.80
N LYS A 196 -31.40 15.81 -5.71
CA LYS A 196 -31.91 14.45 -5.91
C LYS A 196 -30.80 13.48 -6.36
N GLN A 197 -29.92 13.91 -7.25
CA GLN A 197 -28.74 13.13 -7.64
C GLN A 197 -27.77 12.93 -6.46
N LEU A 198 -27.53 13.97 -5.66
CA LEU A 198 -26.66 13.90 -4.49
C LEU A 198 -27.19 12.91 -3.45
N GLU A 199 -28.49 12.91 -3.18
CA GLU A 199 -29.11 11.94 -2.27
C GLU A 199 -29.03 10.50 -2.79
N GLN A 200 -29.19 10.29 -4.10
CA GLN A 200 -29.03 8.97 -4.72
C GLN A 200 -27.58 8.46 -4.60
N MET A 201 -26.60 9.35 -4.81
CA MET A 201 -25.19 9.03 -4.59
C MET A 201 -24.89 8.71 -3.11
N LYS A 202 -25.43 9.49 -2.17
CA LYS A 202 -25.28 9.24 -0.71
C LYS A 202 -25.85 7.88 -0.29
N LYS A 203 -26.97 7.44 -0.89
CA LYS A 203 -27.57 6.11 -0.64
C LYS A 203 -26.78 4.95 -1.26
N GLY A 204 -25.63 5.21 -1.90
CA GLY A 204 -24.84 4.19 -2.58
C GLY A 204 -25.51 3.63 -3.83
N ILE A 205 -26.65 4.20 -4.24
CA ILE A 205 -27.32 3.88 -5.49
C ILE A 205 -26.62 4.70 -6.56
N ILE A 206 -25.42 4.26 -6.93
CA ILE A 206 -24.81 4.73 -8.17
C ILE A 206 -25.62 4.08 -9.30
N ILE A 207 -26.79 4.66 -9.60
CA ILE A 207 -27.40 4.49 -10.92
C ILE A 207 -26.41 5.18 -11.84
N ARG A 208 -25.38 4.47 -12.30
CA ARG A 208 -24.78 4.86 -13.56
C ARG A 208 -25.94 4.71 -14.54
N PRO A 209 -26.49 5.80 -15.10
CA PRO A 209 -27.36 5.60 -16.23
C PRO A 209 -26.47 4.87 -17.22
N ARG A 210 -26.75 3.57 -17.43
CA ARG A 210 -26.20 2.91 -18.61
C ARG A 210 -26.69 3.80 -19.73
N PRO A 211 -25.80 4.34 -20.57
CA PRO A 211 -26.23 4.98 -21.80
C PRO A 211 -27.11 3.93 -22.47
N VAL A 212 -28.42 4.14 -22.43
CA VAL A 212 -29.30 3.46 -23.35
C VAL A 212 -28.90 4.14 -24.65
N ASP A 213 -28.10 3.47 -25.46
CA ASP A 213 -27.92 3.82 -26.85
C ASP A 213 -29.20 3.32 -27.54
N PRO A 214 -30.20 4.17 -27.84
CA PRO A 214 -31.37 3.73 -28.60
C PRO A 214 -31.03 3.43 -30.07
N ALA A 215 -29.77 3.57 -30.49
CA ALA A 215 -29.36 3.36 -31.87
C ALA A 215 -27.87 2.95 -31.99
N GLN A 216 -27.54 1.70 -31.68
CA GLN A 216 -26.39 1.06 -32.35
C GLN A 216 -26.85 0.01 -33.37
N PRO A 217 -27.31 0.43 -34.56
CA PRO A 217 -27.09 -0.38 -35.75
C PRO A 217 -25.58 -0.37 -36.03
N ASN A 218 -24.91 -1.46 -35.69
CA ASN A 218 -23.66 -1.96 -36.27
C ASN A 218 -22.88 -1.01 -37.19
N LEU A 219 -22.23 0.06 -36.68
CA LEU A 219 -21.38 0.94 -37.51
C LEU A 219 -20.24 1.56 -36.69
N LEU A 220 -19.17 0.80 -36.51
CA LEU A 220 -17.84 1.41 -36.61
C LEU A 220 -17.15 0.78 -37.83
N PRO A 221 -16.87 1.55 -38.90
CA PRO A 221 -16.03 1.03 -39.98
C PRO A 221 -14.67 0.69 -39.39
N ARG A 222 -14.24 -0.55 -39.64
CA ARG A 222 -12.90 -1.01 -39.31
C ARG A 222 -11.90 0.03 -39.79
N ARG A 223 -11.10 0.55 -38.87
CA ARG A 223 -9.98 1.44 -39.17
C ARG A 223 -9.14 0.76 -40.27
N PRO A 224 -8.90 1.42 -41.42
CA PRO A 224 -8.09 0.83 -42.47
C PRO A 224 -6.72 0.49 -41.90
N VAL A 225 -6.30 -0.76 -42.10
CA VAL A 225 -4.96 -1.24 -41.76
C VAL A 225 -3.99 -0.35 -42.52
N ASN A 226 -3.16 0.41 -41.81
CA ASN A 226 -2.09 1.19 -42.41
C ASN A 226 -1.17 0.20 -43.15
N PRO A 227 -1.01 0.28 -44.49
CA PRO A 227 -0.13 -0.63 -45.21
C PRO A 227 1.29 -0.46 -44.67
N GLN A 228 1.92 -1.59 -44.34
CA GLN A 228 3.31 -1.62 -43.91
C GLN A 228 4.17 -0.92 -44.97
N PRO A 229 5.13 -0.05 -44.59
CA PRO A 229 6.07 0.52 -45.54
C PRO A 229 6.83 -0.61 -46.23
N ALA A 230 6.79 -0.62 -47.56
CA ALA A 230 7.52 -1.56 -48.39
C ALA A 230 9.01 -1.49 -48.04
N VAL A 231 9.58 -2.63 -47.68
CA VAL A 231 11.02 -2.78 -47.46
C VAL A 231 11.69 -2.72 -48.83
N GLU A 232 12.38 -1.62 -49.13
CA GLU A 232 13.19 -1.51 -50.34
C GLU A 232 14.33 -2.55 -50.32
N PRO A 233 14.53 -3.32 -51.40
CA PRO A 233 15.66 -4.23 -51.49
C PRO A 233 16.96 -3.44 -51.64
N LYS A 234 17.91 -3.67 -50.73
CA LYS A 234 19.29 -3.20 -50.85
C LYS A 234 19.88 -3.70 -52.17
N LYS A 235 20.28 -2.78 -53.04
CA LYS A 235 21.16 -3.08 -54.17
C LYS A 235 22.57 -3.34 -53.64
N ASN A 236 23.13 -4.49 -54.01
CA ASN A 236 24.55 -4.81 -53.87
C ASN A 236 25.36 -4.10 -54.96
#